data_AF-L1IWZ4-F1
#
_entry.id   AF-L1IWZ4-F1
#
_cell.length_a   1.000
_cell.length_b   1.000
_cell.length_c   1.000
_cell.angle_alpha   90.00
_cell.angle_beta   90.00
_cell.angle_gamma   90.00
#
_symmetry.space_group_name_H-M   'P 1'
#
loop_
_entity.id
_entity.type
_entity.pdbx_description
1 polymer ?
#
loop_
_entity_poly.entity_id
_entity_poly.type
_entity_poly.pdbx_seq_one_letter_code
_entity_poly.pdbx_strand_id
1 'polypeptide(L)'
;MYGIGGMTDKEGKFCLHCNELLKDHKAGKYFEIETIVSNETLSQVCERLDMSTEGIKLLNRMLKSPDAFERMFDTSEGEFQELLAEENQTRLQNYLQDPELIMEMGTKIPVIRLIEMDRCSGEAACCSFHAFIRTTNMIIGCLQEKAAQMRKVATVNFQLQEQGVNVQFTEKSHSRKLNGEQCDRFVKKASVVINTLYSDPAYADDRERWIGVMEEWDLLSTMLKCQELDKLENLDFQIGLTLPVRLRTLMLNIIDLVGDPSLMQSFYFHSLLVGHIGQQFYDRLVQYGIPLGLLNINILEDLRICKSNQR
;
A
#
# COMPACT_ATOMS: atom_id res chain seq x y z
N MET A 1 13.47 14.65 -22.83
CA MET A 1 12.86 15.45 -21.75
C MET A 1 11.36 15.31 -21.91
N TYR A 2 10.74 14.34 -21.24
CA TYR A 2 9.33 13.99 -21.45
C TYR A 2 8.48 14.65 -20.36
N GLY A 3 7.80 15.74 -20.73
CA GLY A 3 6.80 16.39 -19.90
C GLY A 3 5.42 15.81 -20.23
N ILE A 4 4.74 15.25 -19.25
CA ILE A 4 3.29 15.02 -19.30
C ILE A 4 2.66 16.10 -18.42
N GLY A 5 1.74 16.90 -18.98
CA GLY A 5 0.95 17.87 -18.22
C GLY A 5 1.70 19.11 -17.70
N GLY A 6 2.80 19.52 -18.34
CA GLY A 6 3.56 20.72 -17.89
C GLY A 6 4.42 20.50 -16.64
N MET A 7 4.50 19.27 -16.13
CA MET A 7 5.47 18.88 -15.12
C MET A 7 6.86 18.85 -15.74
N THR A 8 7.61 19.94 -15.59
CA THR A 8 9.02 20.01 -15.97
C THR A 8 9.89 19.76 -14.76
N ASP A 9 10.78 18.80 -14.89
CA ASP A 9 11.82 18.48 -13.94
C ASP A 9 12.89 19.57 -13.89
N LYS A 10 12.65 20.64 -13.14
CA LYS A 10 13.63 21.73 -12.97
C LYS A 10 14.92 21.28 -12.27
N GLU A 11 14.93 20.10 -11.63
CA GLU A 11 16.08 19.60 -10.85
C GLU A 11 16.73 18.31 -11.41
N GLY A 12 16.22 17.74 -12.50
CA GLY A 12 16.65 16.42 -12.98
C GLY A 12 16.16 15.22 -12.14
N LYS A 13 15.31 15.45 -11.11
CA LYS A 13 14.85 14.48 -10.11
C LYS A 13 13.64 13.64 -10.48
N PHE A 14 12.85 14.01 -11.48
CA PHE A 14 11.73 13.17 -11.95
C PHE A 14 12.23 11.81 -12.44
N CYS A 15 13.43 11.78 -13.03
CA CYS A 15 14.07 10.54 -13.49
C CYS A 15 15.29 10.15 -12.63
N LEU A 16 15.98 11.09 -11.97
CA LEU A 16 17.07 10.76 -11.02
C LEU A 16 16.56 10.07 -9.75
N HIS A 17 15.26 10.06 -9.45
CA HIS A 17 14.71 9.26 -8.34
C HIS A 17 14.43 7.79 -8.70
N CYS A 18 14.68 7.38 -9.95
CA CYS A 18 15.08 5.98 -10.22
C CYS A 18 16.44 5.65 -9.57
N ASN A 19 17.30 6.63 -9.30
CA ASN A 19 18.53 6.44 -8.49
C ASN A 19 18.32 6.68 -6.99
N GLU A 20 17.22 7.32 -6.56
CA GLU A 20 16.77 7.23 -5.16
C GLU A 20 16.13 5.87 -4.88
N LEU A 21 15.48 5.22 -5.87
CA LEU A 21 15.24 3.78 -5.82
C LEU A 21 16.55 2.96 -5.68
N LEU A 22 17.66 3.38 -6.31
CA LEU A 22 18.99 2.75 -6.10
C LEU A 22 19.63 3.02 -4.72
N LYS A 23 19.17 4.04 -3.97
CA LYS A 23 19.76 4.42 -2.66
C LYS A 23 18.86 4.12 -1.46
N ASP A 24 17.54 4.24 -1.60
CA ASP A 24 16.54 4.15 -0.52
C ASP A 24 15.70 2.86 -0.55
N HIS A 25 15.74 2.06 -1.64
CA HIS A 25 15.00 0.80 -1.73
C HIS A 25 15.93 -0.40 -1.92
N LYS A 26 16.67 -0.71 -0.86
CA LYS A 26 17.33 -2.01 -0.73
C LYS A 26 16.38 -3.09 -0.19
N ALA A 27 15.16 -3.24 -0.67
CA ALA A 27 14.31 -4.31 -0.14
C ALA A 27 13.48 -4.96 -1.25
N GLY A 28 13.80 -6.23 -1.49
CA GLY A 28 13.05 -7.13 -2.36
C GLY A 28 12.23 -8.03 -1.49
N LYS A 29 11.04 -8.38 -1.98
CA LYS A 29 10.18 -9.34 -1.31
C LYS A 29 10.42 -10.70 -1.91
N TYR A 30 10.81 -11.63 -1.06
CA TYR A 30 11.00 -13.02 -1.42
C TYR A 30 10.18 -13.91 -0.50
N PHE A 31 9.81 -15.08 -1.03
CA PHE A 31 9.22 -16.14 -0.25
C PHE A 31 10.32 -16.77 0.60
N GLU A 32 10.07 -16.90 1.89
CA GLU A 32 10.92 -17.58 2.87
C GLU A 32 10.09 -18.65 3.57
N ILE A 33 10.76 -19.66 4.10
CA ILE A 33 10.14 -20.70 4.93
C ILE A 33 10.55 -20.43 6.37
N GLU A 34 9.60 -19.99 7.21
CA GLU A 34 9.83 -19.84 8.64
C GLU A 34 9.71 -21.21 9.30
N THR A 35 10.71 -21.57 10.10
CA THR A 35 10.65 -22.75 10.97
C THR A 35 10.22 -22.31 12.36
N ILE A 36 9.15 -22.89 12.89
CA ILE A 36 8.70 -22.61 14.25
C ILE A 36 9.70 -23.19 15.26
N VAL A 37 10.28 -22.33 16.09
CA VAL A 37 11.32 -22.71 17.08
C VAL A 37 10.85 -22.55 18.53
N SER A 38 9.60 -22.15 18.74
CA SER A 38 9.00 -21.92 20.06
C SER A 38 7.53 -22.31 20.05
N ASN A 39 6.97 -22.56 21.24
CA ASN A 39 5.55 -22.84 21.41
C ASN A 39 4.75 -21.54 21.21
N GLU A 40 4.39 -21.25 19.97
CA GLU A 40 3.53 -20.14 19.56
C GLU A 40 2.26 -20.71 18.90
N THR A 41 1.15 -19.98 18.93
CA THR A 41 -0.03 -20.26 18.10
C THR A 41 0.13 -19.64 16.72
N LEU A 42 -0.65 -20.08 15.72
CA LEU A 42 -0.59 -19.46 14.39
C LEU A 42 -0.99 -17.99 14.43
N SER A 43 -1.95 -17.60 15.28
CA SER A 43 -2.32 -16.21 15.50
C SER A 43 -1.15 -15.37 16.02
N GLN A 44 -0.38 -15.89 16.98
CA GLN A 44 0.81 -15.22 17.51
C GLN A 44 1.91 -15.09 16.45
N VAL A 45 2.09 -16.12 15.62
CA VAL A 45 3.04 -16.08 14.50
C VAL A 45 2.59 -15.07 13.44
N CYS A 46 1.30 -15.06 13.11
CA CYS A 46 0.68 -14.07 12.20
C CYS A 46 0.89 -12.64 12.70
N GLU A 47 0.65 -12.39 13.99
CA GLU A 47 0.89 -11.09 14.62
C GLU A 47 2.38 -10.70 14.59
N ARG A 48 3.28 -11.62 14.95
CA ARG A 48 4.73 -11.40 14.93
C ARG A 48 5.26 -11.09 13.54
N LEU A 49 4.68 -11.69 12.52
CA LEU A 49 5.09 -11.55 11.12
C LEU A 49 4.25 -10.51 10.35
N ASP A 50 3.26 -9.87 11.00
CA ASP A 50 2.26 -8.98 10.41
C ASP A 50 1.69 -9.55 9.08
N MET A 51 1.27 -10.80 9.17
CA MET A 51 0.64 -11.57 8.11
C MET A 51 -0.71 -12.08 8.58
N SER A 52 -1.66 -12.24 7.64
CA SER A 52 -2.91 -12.94 7.93
C SER A 52 -2.77 -14.46 7.75
N THR A 53 -3.58 -15.22 8.47
CA THR A 53 -3.72 -16.68 8.29
C THR A 53 -4.11 -17.02 6.86
N GLU A 54 -4.99 -16.22 6.24
CA GLU A 54 -5.35 -16.35 4.83
C GLU A 54 -4.18 -16.04 3.89
N GLY A 55 -3.31 -15.10 4.26
CA GLY A 55 -2.02 -14.87 3.58
C GLY A 55 -1.17 -16.14 3.59
N ILE A 56 -0.95 -16.76 4.75
CA ILE A 56 -0.19 -18.02 4.87
C ILE A 56 -0.81 -19.13 4.03
N LYS A 57 -2.14 -19.29 4.09
CA LYS A 57 -2.88 -20.28 3.29
C LYS A 57 -2.74 -20.03 1.79
N LEU A 58 -2.79 -18.78 1.35
CA LEU A 58 -2.56 -18.40 -0.04
C LEU A 58 -1.14 -18.76 -0.48
N LEU A 59 -0.12 -18.37 0.30
CA LEU A 59 1.27 -18.72 -0.01
C LEU A 59 1.47 -20.25 -0.05
N ASN A 60 0.88 -20.98 0.89
CA ASN A 60 0.95 -22.43 0.91
C ASN A 60 0.29 -23.07 -0.33
N ARG A 61 -0.82 -22.51 -0.83
CA ARG A 61 -1.42 -22.95 -2.09
C ARG A 61 -0.50 -22.66 -3.28
N MET A 62 0.11 -21.48 -3.31
CA MET A 62 0.99 -21.06 -4.40
C MET A 62 2.25 -21.92 -4.49
N LEU A 63 2.84 -22.28 -3.36
CA LEU A 63 4.07 -23.08 -3.29
C LEU A 63 3.88 -24.54 -3.70
N LYS A 64 2.63 -25.01 -3.83
CA LYS A 64 2.30 -26.32 -4.42
C LYS A 64 2.42 -26.33 -5.95
N SER A 65 2.61 -25.18 -6.59
CA SER A 65 2.88 -25.11 -8.03
C SER A 65 4.31 -25.55 -8.32
N PRO A 66 4.56 -26.39 -9.34
CA PRO A 66 5.91 -26.84 -9.71
C PRO A 66 6.90 -25.69 -9.97
N ASP A 67 6.42 -24.56 -10.49
CA ASP A 67 7.24 -23.40 -10.85
C ASP A 67 7.53 -22.47 -9.65
N ALA A 68 7.03 -22.80 -8.45
CA ALA A 68 7.13 -21.92 -7.30
C ALA A 68 8.53 -21.89 -6.68
N PHE A 69 9.28 -23.00 -6.77
CA PHE A 69 10.63 -23.12 -6.20
C PHE A 69 11.65 -22.19 -6.88
N GLU A 70 11.58 -22.07 -8.22
CA GLU A 70 12.47 -21.18 -8.99
C GLU A 70 12.33 -19.69 -8.61
N ARG A 71 11.29 -19.35 -7.84
CA ARG A 71 10.94 -17.99 -7.42
C ARG A 71 11.25 -17.74 -5.94
N MET A 72 11.78 -18.73 -5.22
CA MET A 72 12.20 -18.60 -3.82
C MET A 72 13.65 -18.14 -3.74
N PHE A 73 13.95 -17.22 -2.81
CA PHE A 73 15.30 -16.71 -2.58
C PHE A 73 15.78 -17.24 -1.22
N ASP A 74 17.03 -17.68 -1.16
CA ASP A 74 17.68 -18.13 0.08
C ASP A 74 16.94 -19.28 0.82
N THR A 75 16.18 -20.09 0.09
CA THR A 75 15.53 -21.30 0.62
C THR A 75 16.19 -22.52 0.01
N SER A 76 16.64 -23.45 0.84
CA SER A 76 17.22 -24.70 0.34
C SER A 76 16.13 -25.59 -0.28
N GLU A 77 16.50 -26.38 -1.29
CA GLU A 77 15.58 -27.39 -1.85
C GLU A 77 15.06 -28.34 -0.75
N GLY A 78 15.91 -28.68 0.22
CA GLY A 78 15.52 -29.47 1.39
C GLY A 78 14.40 -28.82 2.20
N GLU A 79 14.54 -27.54 2.57
CA GLU A 79 13.49 -26.82 3.33
C GLU A 79 12.19 -26.67 2.53
N PHE A 80 12.29 -26.50 1.22
CA PHE A 80 11.12 -26.47 0.34
C PHE A 80 10.39 -27.82 0.31
N GLN A 81 11.15 -28.93 0.22
CA GLN A 81 10.59 -30.27 0.31
C GLN A 81 9.98 -30.55 1.69
N GLU A 82 10.61 -30.08 2.78
CA GLU A 82 10.07 -30.18 4.14
C GLU A 82 8.76 -29.40 4.31
N LEU A 83 8.66 -28.20 3.71
CA LEU A 83 7.41 -27.45 3.69
C LEU A 83 6.30 -28.23 2.98
N LEU A 84 6.60 -28.84 1.84
CA LEU A 84 5.65 -29.59 1.03
C LEU A 84 5.40 -31.03 1.53
N ALA A 85 6.19 -31.50 2.50
CA ALA A 85 6.04 -32.83 3.08
C ALA A 85 4.63 -33.02 3.68
N GLU A 86 4.06 -34.21 3.49
CA GLU A 86 2.69 -34.53 3.91
C GLU A 86 2.44 -34.25 5.39
N GLU A 87 3.41 -34.59 6.23
CA GLU A 87 3.34 -34.33 7.67
C GLU A 87 3.24 -32.83 7.98
N ASN A 88 4.12 -32.02 7.37
CA ASN A 88 4.10 -30.57 7.57
C ASN A 88 2.81 -29.93 7.02
N GLN A 89 2.35 -30.37 5.84
CA GLN A 89 1.11 -29.89 5.24
C GLN A 89 -0.11 -30.23 6.11
N THR A 90 -0.12 -31.40 6.75
CA THR A 90 -1.19 -31.81 7.68
C THR A 90 -1.19 -30.92 8.92
N ARG A 91 -0.02 -30.68 9.53
CA ARG A 91 0.13 -29.79 10.69
C ARG A 91 -0.34 -28.38 10.34
N LEU A 92 0.17 -27.81 9.26
CA LEU A 92 -0.20 -26.47 8.80
C LEU A 92 -1.70 -26.34 8.54
N GLN A 93 -2.33 -27.35 7.93
CA GLN A 93 -3.77 -27.35 7.70
C GLN A 93 -4.57 -27.35 9.01
N ASN A 94 -4.12 -28.09 10.03
CA ASN A 94 -4.75 -28.09 11.35
C ASN A 94 -4.65 -26.71 12.00
N TYR A 95 -3.48 -26.05 11.93
CA TYR A 95 -3.30 -24.70 12.47
C TYR A 95 -4.09 -23.65 11.69
N LEU A 96 -4.27 -23.82 10.38
CA LEU A 96 -5.13 -22.93 9.58
C LEU A 96 -6.62 -23.10 9.90
N GLN A 97 -7.04 -24.28 10.37
CA GLN A 97 -8.41 -24.52 10.82
C GLN A 97 -8.66 -24.03 12.26
N ASP A 98 -7.65 -24.14 13.11
CA ASP A 98 -7.67 -23.63 14.49
C ASP A 98 -6.39 -22.83 14.77
N PRO A 99 -6.40 -21.50 14.50
CA PRO A 99 -5.22 -20.65 14.67
C PRO A 99 -4.71 -20.51 16.09
N GLU A 100 -5.50 -20.91 17.09
CA GLU A 100 -5.15 -20.84 18.51
C GLU A 100 -4.49 -22.14 19.02
N LEU A 101 -4.39 -23.17 18.18
CA LEU A 101 -3.67 -24.39 18.51
C LEU A 101 -2.16 -24.11 18.62
N ILE A 102 -1.53 -24.60 19.68
CA ILE A 102 -0.07 -24.48 19.86
C ILE A 102 0.63 -25.25 18.74
N MET A 103 1.49 -24.54 18.00
CA MET A 103 2.24 -25.12 16.90
C MET A 103 3.38 -26.00 17.42
N GLU A 104 3.58 -27.13 16.74
CA GLU A 104 4.71 -28.01 17.02
C GLU A 104 6.01 -27.37 16.51
N MET A 105 7.06 -27.40 17.33
CA MET A 105 8.39 -26.97 16.91
C MET A 105 8.86 -27.77 15.69
N GLY A 106 9.54 -27.09 14.77
CA GLY A 106 9.95 -27.64 13.48
C GLY A 106 8.91 -27.50 12.37
N THR A 107 7.67 -27.09 12.68
CA THR A 107 6.67 -26.78 11.64
C THR A 107 7.20 -25.70 10.71
N LYS A 108 7.11 -25.96 9.41
CA LYS A 108 7.50 -25.05 8.33
C LYS A 108 6.27 -24.30 7.84
N ILE A 109 6.34 -22.98 7.86
CA ILE A 109 5.28 -22.13 7.33
C ILE A 109 5.82 -21.23 6.22
N PRO A 110 5.04 -21.02 5.15
CA PRO A 110 5.45 -20.10 4.09
C PRO A 110 5.15 -18.66 4.49
N VAL A 111 6.14 -17.79 4.33
CA VAL A 111 6.05 -16.38 4.68
C VAL A 111 6.63 -15.52 3.57
N ILE A 112 6.21 -14.26 3.50
CA ILE A 112 6.87 -13.26 2.64
C ILE A 112 7.75 -12.40 3.54
N ARG A 113 9.06 -12.43 3.31
CA ARG A 113 10.00 -11.53 4.00
C ARG A 113 10.57 -10.49 3.04
N LEU A 114 10.86 -9.32 3.61
CA LEU A 114 11.67 -8.29 2.98
C LEU A 114 13.12 -8.56 3.34
N ILE A 115 13.92 -9.01 2.37
CA ILE A 115 15.38 -9.13 2.52
C ILE A 115 16.03 -7.90 1.92
N GLU A 116 17.10 -7.42 2.57
CA GLU A 116 17.87 -6.28 2.08
C GLU A 116 18.50 -6.67 0.73
N MET A 117 17.98 -6.11 -0.38
CA MET A 117 18.50 -6.43 -1.71
C MET A 117 19.90 -5.85 -1.88
N ASP A 118 20.83 -6.69 -2.30
CA ASP A 118 22.08 -6.25 -2.88
C ASP A 118 21.79 -5.57 -4.22
N ARG A 119 22.57 -4.54 -4.56
CA ARG A 119 22.31 -3.54 -5.64
C ARG A 119 22.07 -4.10 -7.06
N CYS A 120 22.16 -5.41 -7.26
CA CYS A 120 22.27 -6.07 -8.55
C CYS A 120 21.00 -6.79 -9.03
N SER A 121 19.97 -6.99 -8.21
CA SER A 121 18.69 -7.58 -8.67
C SER A 121 17.68 -6.48 -9.02
N GLY A 122 17.28 -6.42 -10.29
CA GLY A 122 16.61 -5.27 -10.90
C GLY A 122 15.09 -5.14 -10.69
N GLU A 123 14.50 -5.66 -9.61
CA GLU A 123 13.05 -5.56 -9.36
C GLU A 123 12.74 -4.85 -8.03
N ALA A 124 12.50 -3.54 -8.08
CA ALA A 124 12.02 -2.78 -6.93
C ALA A 124 10.48 -2.88 -6.81
N ALA A 125 9.98 -3.48 -5.73
CA ALA A 125 8.55 -3.52 -5.42
C ALA A 125 8.11 -2.19 -4.75
N CYS A 126 7.07 -1.54 -5.29
CA CYS A 126 6.52 -0.34 -4.68
C CYS A 126 5.61 -0.71 -3.50
N CYS A 127 5.80 -0.06 -2.35
CA CYS A 127 4.94 -0.24 -1.18
C CYS A 127 3.59 0.46 -1.38
N SER A 128 2.49 -0.30 -1.44
CA SER A 128 1.16 0.26 -1.68
C SER A 128 0.62 1.07 -0.50
N PHE A 129 1.02 0.75 0.73
CA PHE A 129 0.71 1.52 1.94
C PHE A 129 1.39 2.89 1.95
N HIS A 130 2.68 2.97 1.62
CA HIS A 130 3.35 4.27 1.51
C HIS A 130 2.86 5.06 0.31
N ALA A 131 2.51 4.37 -0.79
CA ALA A 131 1.82 5.01 -1.91
C ALA A 131 0.52 5.66 -1.47
N PHE A 132 -0.27 4.95 -0.66
CA PHE A 132 -1.47 5.46 -0.05
C PHE A 132 -1.21 6.69 0.83
N ILE A 133 -0.33 6.58 1.83
CA ILE A 133 -0.03 7.69 2.76
C ILE A 133 0.47 8.93 2.02
N ARG A 134 1.44 8.75 1.11
CA ARG A 134 2.10 9.86 0.42
C ARG A 134 1.14 10.56 -0.53
N THR A 135 0.30 9.81 -1.24
CA THR A 135 -0.69 10.36 -2.16
C THR A 135 -1.82 11.05 -1.40
N THR A 136 -2.33 10.45 -0.32
CA THR A 136 -3.37 11.07 0.53
C THR A 136 -2.88 12.37 1.17
N ASN A 137 -1.65 12.38 1.71
CA ASN A 137 -1.07 13.62 2.26
C ASN A 137 -0.83 14.70 1.19
N MET A 138 -0.51 14.31 -0.05
CA MET A 138 -0.40 15.25 -1.17
C MET A 138 -1.77 15.87 -1.50
N ILE A 139 -2.82 15.05 -1.57
CA ILE A 139 -4.21 15.51 -1.77
C ILE A 139 -4.62 16.48 -0.66
N ILE A 140 -4.34 16.14 0.61
CA ILE A 140 -4.58 17.02 1.76
C ILE A 140 -3.87 18.38 1.57
N GLY A 141 -2.61 18.36 1.13
CA GLY A 141 -1.85 19.58 0.84
C GLY A 141 -2.53 20.44 -0.24
N CYS A 142 -3.02 19.83 -1.31
CA CYS A 142 -3.75 20.52 -2.37
C CYS A 142 -5.06 21.15 -1.86
N LEU A 143 -5.83 20.41 -1.07
CA LEU A 143 -7.08 20.90 -0.46
C LEU A 143 -6.83 22.02 0.55
N GLN A 144 -5.72 21.95 1.29
CA GLN A 144 -5.32 23.01 2.21
C GLN A 144 -4.96 24.29 1.48
N GLU A 145 -4.17 24.22 0.41
CA GLU A 145 -3.80 25.37 -0.41
C GLU A 145 -5.08 26.03 -0.98
N LYS A 146 -6.01 25.22 -1.48
CA LYS A 146 -7.30 25.71 -1.95
C LYS A 146 -8.12 26.36 -0.82
N ALA A 147 -8.15 25.76 0.36
CA ALA A 147 -8.82 26.33 1.53
C ALA A 147 -8.23 27.68 1.95
N ALA A 148 -6.90 27.85 1.84
CA ALA A 148 -6.23 29.13 2.09
C ALA A 148 -6.64 30.19 1.05
N GLN A 149 -6.60 29.84 -0.24
CA GLN A 149 -7.02 30.73 -1.34
C GLN A 149 -8.49 31.18 -1.18
N MET A 150 -9.36 30.26 -0.77
CA MET A 150 -10.78 30.55 -0.53
C MET A 150 -11.07 31.16 0.84
N ARG A 151 -10.06 31.36 1.69
CA ARG A 151 -10.19 31.87 3.08
C ARG A 151 -11.13 31.03 3.95
N LYS A 152 -11.14 29.72 3.76
CA LYS A 152 -12.00 28.74 4.47
C LYS A 152 -11.24 27.83 5.44
N VAL A 153 -9.95 28.06 5.68
CA VAL A 153 -9.10 27.21 6.54
C VAL A 153 -9.72 26.95 7.91
N ALA A 154 -10.20 28.00 8.60
CA ALA A 154 -10.81 27.86 9.93
C ALA A 154 -12.07 26.99 9.92
N THR A 155 -12.95 27.19 8.94
CA THR A 155 -14.20 26.43 8.78
C THR A 155 -13.92 24.96 8.46
N VAL A 156 -12.94 24.70 7.59
CA VAL A 156 -12.52 23.32 7.25
C VAL A 156 -11.91 22.63 8.47
N ASN A 157 -11.06 23.32 9.24
CA ASN A 157 -10.48 22.77 10.46
C ASN A 157 -11.55 22.41 11.50
N PHE A 158 -12.58 23.25 11.66
CA PHE A 158 -13.70 22.95 12.54
C PHE A 158 -14.41 21.65 12.12
N GLN A 159 -14.68 21.48 10.83
CA GLN A 159 -15.30 20.25 10.30
C GLN A 159 -14.40 19.01 10.43
N LEU A 160 -13.10 19.15 10.18
CA LEU A 160 -12.14 18.07 10.38
C LEU A 160 -12.13 17.60 11.85
N GLN A 161 -12.16 18.53 12.80
CA GLN A 161 -12.23 18.22 14.23
C GLN A 161 -13.55 17.53 14.61
N GLU A 162 -14.70 18.01 14.13
CA GLU A 162 -16.00 17.37 14.38
C GLU A 162 -16.04 15.93 13.85
N GLN A 163 -15.33 15.64 12.75
CA GLN A 163 -15.24 14.28 12.18
C GLN A 163 -14.15 13.42 12.83
N GLY A 164 -13.46 13.91 13.86
CA GLY A 164 -12.38 13.18 14.55
C GLY A 164 -11.14 12.97 13.68
N VAL A 165 -10.94 13.83 12.67
CA VAL A 165 -9.76 13.82 11.80
C VAL A 165 -8.70 14.74 12.39
N ASN A 166 -7.62 14.16 12.91
CA ASN A 166 -6.51 14.88 13.56
C ASN A 166 -5.57 15.55 12.54
N VAL A 167 -6.12 16.37 11.64
CA VAL A 167 -5.42 17.23 10.71
C VAL A 167 -5.72 18.68 11.06
N GLN A 168 -4.71 19.53 10.98
CA GLN A 168 -4.90 20.98 11.06
C GLN A 168 -4.33 21.61 9.80
N PHE A 169 -5.22 22.16 8.97
CA PHE A 169 -4.85 23.01 7.85
C PHE A 169 -4.27 24.31 8.40
N THR A 170 -3.18 24.75 7.82
CA THR A 170 -2.51 26.00 8.20
C THR A 170 -2.39 26.90 6.97
N GLU A 171 -2.27 28.21 7.20
CA GLU A 171 -2.00 29.18 6.12
C GLU A 171 -0.54 29.09 5.60
N LYS A 172 0.28 28.21 6.18
CA LYS A 172 1.66 27.95 5.77
C LYS A 172 1.76 26.57 5.12
N SER A 173 2.66 26.43 4.15
CA SER A 173 2.85 25.27 3.26
C SER A 173 3.30 23.96 3.93
N HIS A 174 3.26 23.86 5.26
CA HIS A 174 3.75 22.71 6.00
C HIS A 174 2.68 22.21 6.98
N SER A 175 1.76 21.40 6.47
CA SER A 175 0.88 20.60 7.31
C SER A 175 1.65 19.43 7.92
N ARG A 176 1.18 19.00 9.11
CA ARG A 176 1.68 17.77 9.72
C ARG A 176 1.25 16.59 8.85
N LYS A 177 2.20 15.76 8.43
CA LYS A 177 1.92 14.54 7.67
C LYS A 177 1.16 13.55 8.56
N LEU A 178 0.05 13.03 8.05
CA LEU A 178 -0.74 11.99 8.70
C LEU A 178 -0.08 10.63 8.56
N ASN A 179 -0.29 9.78 9.57
CA ASN A 179 0.01 8.35 9.50
C ASN A 179 -1.10 7.57 8.74
N GLY A 180 -0.94 6.25 8.61
CA GLY A 180 -1.88 5.40 7.86
C GLY A 180 -3.33 5.48 8.34
N GLU A 181 -3.56 5.25 9.64
CA GLU A 181 -4.90 5.26 10.23
C GLU A 181 -5.59 6.64 10.11
N GLN A 182 -4.81 7.71 10.22
CA GLN A 182 -5.31 9.07 10.03
C GLN A 182 -5.64 9.34 8.55
N CYS A 183 -4.83 8.85 7.61
CA CYS A 183 -5.14 8.92 6.18
C CYS A 183 -6.42 8.17 5.84
N ASP A 184 -6.62 6.96 6.39
CA ASP A 184 -7.85 6.18 6.17
C ASP A 184 -9.09 6.93 6.68
N ARG A 185 -9.01 7.51 7.88
CA ARG A 185 -10.09 8.34 8.42
C ARG A 185 -10.37 9.56 7.55
N PHE A 186 -9.31 10.25 7.09
CA PHE A 186 -9.47 11.40 6.21
C PHE A 186 -10.20 11.03 4.92
N VAL A 187 -9.76 9.97 4.22
CA VAL A 187 -10.36 9.55 2.95
C VAL A 187 -11.85 9.23 3.11
N LYS A 188 -12.22 8.45 4.13
CA LYS A 188 -13.62 8.12 4.45
C LYS A 188 -14.50 9.33 4.80
N LYS A 189 -13.88 10.45 5.18
CA LYS A 189 -14.57 11.69 5.59
C LYS A 189 -14.34 12.85 4.62
N ALA A 190 -13.66 12.61 3.51
CA ALA A 190 -13.22 13.66 2.61
C ALA A 190 -14.39 14.45 2.00
N SER A 191 -15.53 13.79 1.75
CA SER A 191 -16.73 14.43 1.21
C SER A 191 -17.25 15.58 2.09
N VAL A 192 -17.15 15.47 3.42
CA VAL A 192 -17.55 16.55 4.36
C VAL A 192 -16.67 17.79 4.19
N VAL A 193 -15.36 17.56 4.06
CA VAL A 193 -14.36 18.61 3.84
C VAL A 193 -14.58 19.28 2.49
N ILE A 194 -14.79 18.48 1.44
CA ILE A 194 -15.02 18.95 0.07
C ILE A 194 -16.33 19.75 0.00
N ASN A 195 -17.43 19.26 0.60
CA ASN A 195 -18.70 19.98 0.66
C ASN A 195 -18.60 21.33 1.36
N THR A 196 -17.78 21.40 2.42
CA THR A 196 -17.54 22.66 3.14
C THR A 196 -16.69 23.63 2.31
N LEU A 197 -15.62 23.13 1.72
CA LEU A 197 -14.70 23.93 0.92
C LEU A 197 -15.39 24.50 -0.33
N TYR A 198 -16.16 23.68 -1.04
CA TYR A 198 -16.88 24.02 -2.27
C TYR A 198 -18.38 24.21 -2.05
N SER A 199 -18.76 24.80 -0.90
CA SER A 199 -20.16 25.06 -0.56
C SER A 199 -20.84 26.12 -1.42
N ASP A 200 -20.07 26.96 -2.11
CA ASP A 200 -20.60 27.98 -3.01
C ASP A 200 -21.11 27.31 -4.30
N PRO A 201 -22.37 27.58 -4.73
CA PRO A 201 -22.94 27.01 -5.96
C PRO A 201 -22.09 27.21 -7.22
N ALA A 202 -21.27 28.26 -7.28
CA ALA A 202 -20.36 28.51 -8.39
C ALA A 202 -19.30 27.41 -8.59
N TYR A 203 -19.06 26.58 -7.57
CA TYR A 203 -18.11 25.47 -7.61
C TYR A 203 -18.80 24.09 -7.51
N ALA A 204 -20.08 23.99 -7.87
CA ALA A 204 -20.82 22.73 -7.81
C ALA A 204 -20.14 21.60 -8.61
N ASP A 205 -19.67 21.91 -9.83
CA ASP A 205 -19.01 20.93 -10.70
C ASP A 205 -17.68 20.44 -10.09
N ASP A 206 -16.86 21.35 -9.57
CA ASP A 206 -15.59 21.01 -8.91
C ASP A 206 -15.83 20.17 -7.65
N ARG A 207 -16.89 20.47 -6.89
CA ARG A 207 -17.30 19.71 -5.71
C ARG A 207 -17.63 18.26 -6.07
N GLU A 208 -18.48 18.06 -7.08
CA GLU A 208 -18.87 16.71 -7.54
C GLU A 208 -17.67 15.92 -8.05
N ARG A 209 -16.80 16.55 -8.84
CA ARG A 209 -15.57 15.93 -9.33
C ARG A 209 -14.61 15.54 -8.21
N TRP A 210 -14.43 16.40 -7.20
CA TRP A 210 -13.59 16.09 -6.03
C TRP A 210 -14.15 14.92 -5.21
N ILE A 211 -15.47 14.86 -5.02
CA ILE A 211 -16.12 13.73 -4.33
C ILE A 211 -15.85 12.43 -5.09
N GLY A 212 -16.09 12.41 -6.40
CA GLY A 212 -15.85 11.23 -7.22
C GLY A 212 -14.38 10.78 -7.21
N VAL A 213 -13.43 11.72 -7.21
CA VAL A 213 -12.00 11.43 -7.06
C VAL A 213 -11.69 10.77 -5.70
N MET A 214 -12.27 11.26 -4.60
CA MET A 214 -12.00 10.69 -3.29
C MET A 214 -12.65 9.33 -3.08
N GLU A 215 -13.86 9.12 -3.62
CA GLU A 215 -14.54 7.82 -3.61
C GLU A 215 -13.76 6.77 -4.43
N GLU A 216 -13.31 7.15 -5.62
CA GLU A 216 -12.46 6.29 -6.46
C GLU A 216 -11.12 5.99 -5.78
N TRP A 217 -10.51 6.98 -5.14
CA TRP A 217 -9.26 6.78 -4.40
C TRP A 217 -9.43 5.84 -3.20
N ASP A 218 -10.54 5.94 -2.46
CA ASP A 218 -10.85 5.03 -1.35
C ASP A 218 -10.94 3.58 -1.85
N LEU A 219 -11.67 3.36 -2.94
CA LEU A 219 -11.82 2.05 -3.57
C LEU A 219 -10.46 1.50 -4.04
N LEU A 220 -9.75 2.22 -4.91
CA LEU A 220 -8.51 1.72 -5.51
C LEU A 220 -7.40 1.54 -4.47
N SER A 221 -7.29 2.44 -3.50
CA SER A 221 -6.30 2.30 -2.42
C SER A 221 -6.64 1.14 -1.49
N THR A 222 -7.92 0.86 -1.24
CA THR A 222 -8.36 -0.32 -0.49
C THR A 222 -7.98 -1.61 -1.23
N MET A 223 -8.19 -1.67 -2.54
CA MET A 223 -7.77 -2.84 -3.34
C MET A 223 -6.25 -3.02 -3.32
N LEU A 224 -5.48 -1.95 -3.52
CA LEU A 224 -4.02 -1.98 -3.47
C LEU A 224 -3.46 -2.44 -2.12
N LYS A 225 -4.14 -2.13 -1.01
CA LYS A 225 -3.77 -2.52 0.36
C LYS A 225 -4.33 -3.88 0.77
N CYS A 226 -5.29 -4.43 0.04
CA CYS A 226 -5.96 -5.67 0.41
C CYS A 226 -4.97 -6.85 0.37
N GLN A 227 -4.99 -7.66 1.43
CA GLN A 227 -4.16 -8.85 1.57
C GLN A 227 -4.93 -10.15 1.25
N GLU A 228 -6.26 -10.09 1.21
CA GLU A 228 -7.14 -11.26 1.11
C GLU A 228 -7.74 -11.33 -0.30
N LEU A 229 -7.49 -12.44 -1.00
CA LEU A 229 -7.95 -12.63 -2.38
C LEU A 229 -9.49 -12.65 -2.46
N ASP A 230 -10.15 -13.35 -1.55
CA ASP A 230 -11.63 -13.46 -1.52
C ASP A 230 -12.29 -12.08 -1.30
N LYS A 231 -11.62 -11.18 -0.55
CA LYS A 231 -12.09 -9.79 -0.40
C LYS A 231 -11.89 -8.98 -1.68
N LEU A 232 -10.81 -9.21 -2.42
CA LEU A 232 -10.60 -8.60 -3.74
C LEU A 232 -11.62 -9.08 -4.78
N GLU A 233 -11.99 -10.35 -4.76
CA GLU A 233 -13.02 -10.91 -5.64
C GLU A 233 -14.39 -10.28 -5.36
N ASN A 234 -14.70 -10.04 -4.08
CA ASN A 234 -15.89 -9.30 -3.65
C ASN A 234 -15.84 -7.79 -3.96
N LEU A 235 -14.64 -7.22 -4.12
CA LEU A 235 -14.41 -5.82 -4.54
C LEU A 235 -14.48 -5.63 -6.07
N ASP A 236 -15.26 -6.49 -6.74
CA ASP A 236 -15.43 -6.55 -8.20
C ASP A 236 -14.11 -6.80 -8.93
N PHE A 237 -13.76 -8.08 -9.10
CA PHE A 237 -12.53 -8.55 -9.75
C PHE A 237 -12.25 -7.88 -11.12
N GLN A 238 -13.28 -7.46 -11.86
CA GLN A 238 -13.12 -6.74 -13.13
C GLN A 238 -12.46 -5.36 -12.94
N ILE A 239 -12.66 -4.74 -11.78
CA ILE A 239 -11.94 -3.53 -11.35
C ILE A 239 -10.46 -3.84 -11.17
N GLY A 240 -10.11 -5.00 -10.60
CA GLY A 240 -8.71 -5.42 -10.44
C GLY A 240 -7.97 -5.54 -11.77
N LEU A 241 -8.64 -6.04 -12.80
CA LEU A 241 -8.10 -6.15 -14.17
C LEU A 241 -7.91 -4.79 -14.86
N THR A 242 -8.67 -3.77 -14.45
CA THR A 242 -8.63 -2.42 -15.01
C THR A 242 -7.92 -1.41 -14.11
N LEU A 243 -7.41 -1.86 -12.96
CA LEU A 243 -6.81 -1.03 -11.91
C LEU A 243 -5.66 -0.14 -12.41
N PRO A 244 -4.74 -0.57 -13.31
CA PRO A 244 -3.71 0.32 -13.84
C PRO A 244 -4.29 1.52 -14.59
N VAL A 245 -5.32 1.29 -15.40
CA VAL A 245 -5.98 2.34 -16.19
C VAL A 245 -6.75 3.28 -15.28
N ARG A 246 -7.48 2.73 -14.31
CA ARG A 246 -8.26 3.52 -13.35
C ARG A 246 -7.39 4.40 -12.46
N LEU A 247 -6.28 3.87 -11.94
CA LEU A 247 -5.30 4.66 -11.19
C LEU A 247 -4.75 5.81 -12.02
N ARG A 248 -4.37 5.56 -13.27
CA ARG A 248 -3.87 6.61 -14.16
C ARG A 248 -4.93 7.69 -14.42
N THR A 249 -6.16 7.28 -14.73
CA THR A 249 -7.29 8.21 -14.94
C THR A 249 -7.56 9.03 -13.69
N LEU A 250 -7.54 8.40 -12.51
CA LEU A 250 -7.69 9.08 -11.23
C LEU A 250 -6.60 10.13 -11.02
N MET A 251 -5.32 9.81 -11.28
CA MET A 251 -4.22 10.76 -11.13
C MET A 251 -4.35 11.94 -12.11
N LEU A 252 -4.79 11.68 -13.35
CA LEU A 252 -5.07 12.75 -14.33
C LEU A 252 -6.22 13.66 -13.87
N ASN A 253 -7.30 13.10 -13.33
CA ASN A 253 -8.41 13.87 -12.79
C ASN A 253 -7.98 14.76 -11.61
N ILE A 254 -7.08 14.26 -10.75
CA ILE A 254 -6.49 15.06 -9.67
C ILE A 254 -5.65 16.21 -10.25
N ILE A 255 -4.84 15.95 -11.29
CA ILE A 255 -4.04 17.00 -11.95
C ILE A 255 -4.95 18.12 -12.47
N ASP A 256 -6.01 17.75 -13.16
CA ASP A 256 -6.96 18.71 -13.74
C ASP A 256 -7.71 19.51 -12.66
N LEU A 257 -8.07 18.88 -11.53
CA LEU A 257 -8.75 19.56 -10.42
C LEU A 257 -7.85 20.49 -9.62
N VAL A 258 -6.58 20.12 -9.46
CA VAL A 258 -5.61 20.93 -8.71
C VAL A 258 -5.13 22.10 -9.56
N GLY A 259 -4.90 21.90 -10.86
CA GLY A 259 -4.51 22.95 -11.80
C GLY A 259 -3.09 23.50 -11.61
N ASP A 260 -2.41 23.16 -10.52
CA ASP A 260 -1.01 23.50 -10.24
C ASP A 260 -0.15 22.24 -10.03
N PRO A 261 0.59 21.80 -11.06
CA PRO A 261 1.46 20.62 -10.97
C PRO A 261 2.58 20.71 -9.94
N SER A 262 2.92 21.92 -9.46
CA SER A 262 3.96 22.07 -8.43
C SER A 262 3.54 21.51 -7.07
N LEU A 263 2.23 21.43 -6.80
CA LEU A 263 1.67 20.85 -5.58
C LEU A 263 1.63 19.31 -5.61
N MET A 264 1.88 18.71 -6.78
CA MET A 264 1.73 17.27 -7.03
C MET A 264 3.08 16.55 -7.22
N GLN A 265 4.15 17.13 -6.67
CA GLN A 265 5.49 16.56 -6.72
C GLN A 265 5.67 15.44 -5.67
N SER A 266 5.16 14.25 -5.98
CA SER A 266 5.32 13.04 -5.17
C SER A 266 5.76 11.87 -6.04
N PHE A 267 6.81 11.16 -5.62
CA PHE A 267 7.28 9.94 -6.28
C PHE A 267 6.15 8.91 -6.45
N TYR A 268 5.38 8.67 -5.38
CA TYR A 268 4.29 7.71 -5.41
C TYR A 268 3.15 8.15 -6.32
N PHE A 269 2.86 9.46 -6.37
CA PHE A 269 1.87 10.00 -7.31
C PHE A 269 2.30 9.77 -8.76
N HIS A 270 3.58 10.01 -9.07
CA HIS A 270 4.15 9.70 -10.38
C HIS A 270 4.06 8.22 -10.70
N SER A 271 4.47 7.33 -9.78
CA SER A 271 4.43 5.88 -9.97
C SER A 271 3.03 5.31 -10.16
N LEU A 272 2.01 5.94 -9.57
CA LEU A 272 0.59 5.65 -9.85
C LEU A 272 0.19 6.14 -11.25
N LEU A 273 0.59 7.37 -11.62
CA LEU A 273 0.25 8.00 -12.89
C LEU A 273 0.85 7.29 -14.11
N VAL A 274 2.14 6.92 -14.06
CA VAL A 274 2.82 6.23 -15.16
C VAL A 274 2.52 4.72 -15.19
N GLY A 275 1.80 4.22 -14.19
CA GLY A 275 1.27 2.86 -14.15
C GLY A 275 2.21 1.82 -13.56
N HIS A 276 3.32 2.19 -12.91
CA HIS A 276 4.24 1.23 -12.28
C HIS A 276 3.55 0.42 -11.19
N ILE A 277 2.85 1.07 -10.26
CA ILE A 277 2.14 0.40 -9.15
C ILE A 277 0.96 -0.40 -9.69
N GLY A 278 0.22 0.16 -10.64
CA GLY A 278 -0.90 -0.53 -11.29
C GLY A 278 -0.45 -1.80 -12.00
N GLN A 279 0.62 -1.72 -12.79
CA GLN A 279 1.18 -2.87 -13.50
C GLN A 279 1.71 -3.92 -12.53
N GLN A 280 2.40 -3.52 -11.46
CA GLN A 280 2.81 -4.43 -10.39
C GLN A 280 1.62 -5.14 -9.74
N PHE A 281 0.52 -4.41 -9.48
CA PHE A 281 -0.71 -5.03 -8.98
C PHE A 281 -1.27 -6.05 -9.98
N TYR A 282 -1.40 -5.68 -11.26
CA TYR A 282 -1.93 -6.55 -12.30
C TYR A 282 -1.08 -7.80 -12.47
N ASP A 283 0.24 -7.66 -12.61
CA ASP A 283 1.14 -8.79 -12.80
C ASP A 283 1.11 -9.72 -11.58
N ARG A 284 1.15 -9.16 -10.37
CA ARG A 284 1.12 -9.96 -9.13
C ARG A 284 -0.21 -10.65 -8.90
N LEU A 285 -1.33 -9.96 -9.12
CA LEU A 285 -2.65 -10.54 -8.91
C LEU A 285 -3.05 -11.51 -10.03
N VAL A 286 -2.90 -11.12 -11.30
CA VAL A 286 -3.41 -11.88 -12.44
C VAL A 286 -2.48 -13.03 -12.82
N GLN A 287 -1.16 -12.81 -12.82
CA GLN A 287 -0.22 -13.88 -13.21
C GLN A 287 0.08 -14.83 -12.04
N TYR A 288 0.08 -14.31 -10.81
CA TYR A 288 0.53 -15.08 -9.65
C TYR A 288 -0.51 -15.28 -8.56
N GLY A 289 -1.69 -14.63 -8.63
CA GLY A 289 -2.69 -14.74 -7.57
C GLY A 289 -2.27 -14.08 -6.25
N ILE A 290 -1.31 -13.16 -6.27
CA ILE A 290 -0.77 -12.48 -5.08
C ILE A 290 -1.38 -11.08 -4.95
N PRO A 291 -2.16 -10.81 -3.90
CA PRO A 291 -2.57 -9.47 -3.54
C PRO A 291 -1.36 -8.57 -3.24
N LEU A 292 -1.29 -7.39 -3.88
CA LEU A 292 -0.19 -6.44 -3.66
C LEU A 292 -0.11 -5.96 -2.20
N GLY A 293 -1.23 -6.01 -1.45
CA GLY A 293 -1.24 -5.64 -0.04
C GLY A 293 -0.34 -6.50 0.85
N LEU A 294 -0.07 -7.76 0.47
CA LEU A 294 0.93 -8.62 1.13
C LEU A 294 2.35 -8.08 0.92
N LEU A 295 2.54 -7.26 -0.12
CA LEU A 295 3.80 -6.64 -0.47
C LEU A 295 4.04 -5.27 0.20
N ASN A 296 3.32 -4.97 1.29
CA ASN A 296 3.50 -3.75 2.08
C ASN A 296 4.66 -3.78 3.09
N ILE A 297 5.30 -2.62 3.34
CA ILE A 297 6.50 -2.46 4.19
C ILE A 297 6.14 -2.18 5.66
N ASN A 298 4.88 -1.91 5.98
CA ASN A 298 4.35 -1.60 7.33
C ASN A 298 4.87 -2.61 8.37
N ILE A 299 4.88 -3.89 7.97
CA ILE A 299 5.44 -5.05 8.68
C ILE A 299 6.84 -4.74 9.29
N LEU A 300 7.69 -3.99 8.60
CA LEU A 300 9.03 -3.63 9.05
C LEU A 300 9.09 -2.37 9.93
N GLU A 301 8.15 -1.44 9.76
CA GLU A 301 8.15 -0.18 10.53
C GLU A 301 7.84 -0.45 12.01
N ASP A 302 6.92 -1.36 12.30
CA ASP A 302 6.58 -1.76 13.66
C ASP A 302 7.69 -2.62 14.32
N LEU A 303 8.37 -3.49 13.54
CA LEU A 303 9.51 -4.28 14.02
C LEU A 303 10.71 -3.42 14.44
N ARG A 304 10.93 -2.26 13.80
CA ARG A 304 11.99 -1.32 14.21
C ARG A 304 11.66 -0.62 15.53
N ILE A 305 10.39 -0.31 15.79
CA ILE A 305 9.93 0.32 17.04
C ILE A 305 10.10 -0.64 18.23
N CYS A 306 9.79 -1.94 18.03
CA CYS A 306 10.02 -2.96 19.05
C CYS A 306 11.50 -3.16 19.38
N LYS A 307 12.41 -3.04 18.40
CA LYS A 307 13.86 -3.12 18.65
C LYS A 307 14.45 -1.85 19.30
N SER A 308 13.86 -0.68 19.10
CA SER A 308 14.30 0.56 19.77
C SER A 308 13.86 0.65 21.24
N ASN A 309 12.79 -0.06 21.63
CA ASN A 309 12.32 -0.12 23.03
C ASN A 309 13.00 -1.22 23.86
N GLN A 310 13.95 -1.96 23.27
CA GLN A 310 14.77 -2.98 23.93
C GLN A 310 16.24 -2.55 24.11
N ARG A 311 16.52 -1.24 24.02
CA ARG A 311 17.83 -0.66 24.34
C ARG A 311 17.72 0.32 25.49
#